data_AF-A0A847I141-F1
#
_entry.id   AF-A0A847I141-F1
#
_cell.length_a   1.000
_cell.length_b   1.000
_cell.length_c   1.000
_cell.angle_alpha   90.00
_cell.angle_beta   90.00
_cell.angle_gamma   90.00
#
_symmetry.space_group_name_H-M   'P 1'
#
loop_
_entity.id
_entity.type
_entity.pdbx_description
1 polymer ?
#
loop_
_entity_poly.entity_id
_entity_poly.type
_entity_poly.pdbx_seq_one_letter_code
_entity_poly.pdbx_strand_id
1 'polypeptide(L)'
;LSDLQEMAAGAFSSTNPLKRDTNGNGTSDGHDPYPQFAVQTAVAPADEQLIHRILAGEPPEPLLEKLGRISSAWCDTDVYAVYTPETLTLLFKLRKPVQRLFAPVDFNNDGWFVGSDQVYASAELEWPAAGQPRLRGAQLCEAAILAQAGGPILLLKISVPAAREPLRPGSSVAVCVRLENGRGRVAFLLDPWQLLSLSLSESGAPQRSEQAKEVAG
;
A
#
# COMPACT_ATOMS: atom_id res chain seq x y z
N LEU A 1 19.93 -20.96 -1.85
CA LEU A 1 21.38 -21.09 -2.14
C LEU A 1 22.11 -20.38 -0.99
N SER A 2 23.44 -20.18 -1.01
CA SER A 2 24.05 -19.16 -0.12
C SER A 2 23.93 -17.78 -0.75
N ASP A 3 23.93 -16.69 0.04
CA ASP A 3 23.78 -15.31 -0.44
C ASP A 3 24.78 -14.97 -1.58
N LEU A 4 26.00 -15.51 -1.51
CA LEU A 4 27.04 -15.35 -2.54
C LEU A 4 26.75 -16.16 -3.83
N GLN A 5 26.13 -17.33 -3.69
CA GLN A 5 25.73 -18.17 -4.82
C GLN A 5 24.47 -17.64 -5.50
N GLU A 6 23.59 -16.98 -4.74
CA GLU A 6 22.47 -16.23 -5.30
C GLU A 6 23.04 -15.08 -6.16
N MET A 7 24.05 -14.35 -5.66
CA MET A 7 24.74 -13.24 -6.37
C MET A 7 25.33 -13.66 -7.70
N ALA A 8 25.91 -14.84 -7.76
CA ALA A 8 26.50 -15.39 -8.97
C ALA A 8 25.46 -15.93 -9.97
N ALA A 9 24.25 -16.27 -9.53
CA ALA A 9 23.22 -16.90 -10.38
C ALA A 9 22.38 -15.89 -11.18
N GLY A 10 22.55 -14.58 -10.98
CA GLY A 10 21.79 -13.57 -11.73
C GLY A 10 20.30 -13.52 -11.38
N ALA A 11 19.85 -14.19 -10.32
CA ALA A 11 18.51 -14.09 -9.73
C ALA A 11 18.25 -12.73 -9.01
N PHE A 12 19.05 -11.72 -9.36
CA PHE A 12 19.36 -10.52 -8.58
C PHE A 12 18.41 -9.34 -8.78
N SER A 13 17.26 -9.58 -9.41
CA SER A 13 16.26 -8.53 -9.61
C SER A 13 15.25 -8.43 -8.46
N SER A 14 15.22 -9.39 -7.52
CA SER A 14 14.07 -9.57 -6.62
C SER A 14 14.40 -9.77 -5.13
N THR A 15 15.67 -9.85 -4.73
CA THR A 15 16.08 -10.12 -3.34
C THR A 15 17.17 -9.16 -2.86
N ASN A 16 17.23 -8.92 -1.55
CA ASN A 16 18.24 -8.13 -0.87
C ASN A 16 19.38 -9.04 -0.40
N PRO A 17 20.57 -8.96 -0.99
CA PRO A 17 21.69 -9.86 -0.66
C PRO A 17 22.27 -9.64 0.75
N LEU A 18 21.82 -8.62 1.48
CA LEU A 18 22.18 -8.36 2.86
C LEU A 18 21.15 -8.89 3.87
N LYS A 19 20.04 -9.47 3.40
CA LYS A 19 18.94 -9.94 4.23
C LYS A 19 18.44 -11.29 3.73
N ARG A 20 18.64 -12.36 4.52
CA ARG A 20 18.23 -13.74 4.20
C ARG A 20 16.73 -13.92 3.91
N ASP A 21 15.90 -13.03 4.46
CA ASP A 21 14.45 -12.96 4.29
C ASP A 21 14.10 -11.52 3.90
N THR A 22 14.17 -11.24 2.60
CA THR A 22 14.02 -9.91 2.02
C THR A 22 12.70 -9.30 2.43
N ASN A 23 11.61 -10.03 2.25
CA ASN A 23 10.28 -9.53 2.56
C ASN A 23 9.98 -9.51 4.06
N GLY A 24 10.62 -10.35 4.86
CA GLY A 24 10.38 -10.45 6.30
C GLY A 24 9.15 -11.29 6.64
N ASN A 25 8.72 -12.18 5.74
CA ASN A 25 7.55 -13.03 5.96
C ASN A 25 7.87 -14.30 6.78
N GLY A 26 9.13 -14.49 7.17
CA GLY A 26 9.60 -15.66 7.93
C GLY A 26 10.14 -16.80 7.07
N THR A 27 10.06 -16.71 5.74
CA THR A 27 10.61 -17.66 4.77
C THR A 27 11.89 -17.09 4.18
N SER A 28 12.98 -17.86 4.16
CA SER A 28 14.21 -17.39 3.50
C SER A 28 14.00 -17.23 2.00
N ASP A 29 14.60 -16.22 1.39
CA ASP A 29 14.42 -15.88 -0.04
C ASP A 29 14.56 -17.07 -0.99
N GLY A 30 15.54 -17.95 -0.75
CA GLY A 30 15.76 -19.15 -1.59
C GLY A 30 14.64 -20.21 -1.54
N HIS A 31 13.68 -20.08 -0.63
CA HIS A 31 12.50 -20.95 -0.50
C HIS A 31 11.19 -20.15 -0.61
N ASP A 32 11.28 -18.83 -0.75
CA ASP A 32 10.13 -17.97 -0.93
C ASP A 32 9.84 -17.85 -2.43
N PRO A 33 8.63 -18.18 -2.90
CA PRO A 33 8.25 -17.95 -4.30
C PRO A 33 8.16 -16.46 -4.67
N TYR A 34 8.07 -15.57 -3.66
CA TYR A 34 7.75 -14.15 -3.78
C TYR A 34 8.62 -13.26 -2.86
N PRO A 35 9.96 -13.39 -2.87
CA PRO A 35 10.84 -12.73 -1.91
C PRO A 35 10.87 -11.19 -2.03
N GLN A 36 10.45 -10.64 -3.18
CA GLN A 36 10.29 -9.19 -3.40
C GLN A 36 9.01 -8.60 -2.80
N PHE A 37 8.01 -9.43 -2.51
CA PHE A 37 6.71 -8.99 -2.01
C PHE A 37 6.73 -8.98 -0.50
N ALA A 38 6.94 -7.79 0.08
CA ALA A 38 7.32 -7.62 1.49
C ALA A 38 6.34 -8.29 2.46
N VAL A 39 5.05 -8.19 2.20
CA VAL A 39 4.00 -8.66 3.09
C VAL A 39 2.75 -8.89 2.25
N GLN A 40 2.05 -9.99 2.52
CA GLN A 40 0.67 -10.18 2.05
C GLN A 40 -0.25 -9.57 3.11
N THR A 41 -0.97 -8.51 2.76
CA THR A 41 -1.97 -7.91 3.66
C THR A 41 -3.37 -8.09 3.08
N ALA A 42 -4.30 -8.58 3.89
CA ALA A 42 -5.67 -8.73 3.48
C ALA A 42 -6.36 -7.35 3.40
N VAL A 43 -7.07 -7.10 2.31
CA VAL A 43 -7.85 -5.87 2.13
C VAL A 43 -9.33 -6.25 2.04
N ALA A 44 -10.13 -5.50 2.79
CA ALA A 44 -11.58 -5.66 2.85
C ALA A 44 -12.25 -5.12 1.58
N PRO A 45 -13.35 -5.74 1.12
CA PRO A 45 -14.21 -5.11 0.14
C PRO A 45 -14.86 -3.89 0.78
N ALA A 46 -14.95 -2.82 0.01
CA ALA A 46 -15.75 -1.65 0.34
C ALA A 46 -17.20 -1.94 0.00
N ASP A 47 -18.04 -2.12 1.02
CA ASP A 47 -19.47 -1.90 0.84
C ASP A 47 -19.80 -0.40 0.84
N GLU A 48 -20.97 -0.04 0.31
CA GLU A 48 -21.41 1.36 0.24
C GLU A 48 -21.43 2.01 1.63
N GLN A 49 -21.80 1.25 2.67
CA GLN A 49 -21.91 1.76 4.03
C GLN A 49 -20.55 2.17 4.61
N LEU A 50 -19.52 1.36 4.41
CA LEU A 50 -18.15 1.60 4.85
C LEU A 50 -17.58 2.86 4.21
N ILE A 51 -17.75 3.02 2.89
CA ILE A 51 -17.33 4.23 2.19
C ILE A 51 -18.10 5.45 2.71
N HIS A 52 -19.42 5.35 2.86
CA HIS A 52 -20.23 6.44 3.39
C HIS A 52 -19.78 6.87 4.80
N ARG A 53 -19.45 5.92 5.68
CA ARG A 53 -18.96 6.21 7.05
C ARG A 53 -17.62 6.94 7.04
N ILE A 54 -16.68 6.48 6.22
CA ILE A 54 -15.37 7.13 6.06
C ILE A 54 -15.53 8.55 5.51
N LEU A 55 -16.35 8.71 4.46
CA LEU A 55 -16.65 10.03 3.86
C LEU A 55 -17.39 10.95 4.84
N ALA A 56 -18.20 10.40 5.74
CA ALA A 56 -18.85 11.13 6.83
C ALA A 56 -17.89 11.52 7.97
N GLY A 57 -16.62 11.12 7.89
CA GLY A 57 -15.57 11.54 8.82
C GLY A 57 -15.29 10.56 9.95
N GLU A 58 -15.82 9.33 9.90
CA GLU A 58 -15.44 8.27 10.84
C GLU A 58 -13.98 7.85 10.59
N PRO A 59 -13.15 7.71 11.65
CA PRO A 59 -11.77 7.29 11.49
C PRO A 59 -11.68 5.89 10.85
N PRO A 60 -10.69 5.65 9.98
CA PRO A 60 -10.43 4.34 9.40
C PRO A 60 -10.21 3.27 10.46
N GLU A 61 -9.60 3.61 11.58
CA GLU A 61 -9.50 2.74 12.75
C GLU A 61 -10.76 2.90 13.61
N PRO A 62 -11.58 1.86 13.89
CA PRO A 62 -11.33 0.41 13.82
C PRO A 62 -11.93 -0.32 12.60
N LEU A 63 -12.38 0.42 11.59
CA LEU A 63 -13.12 -0.10 10.43
C LEU A 63 -12.24 -0.90 9.47
N LEU A 64 -10.97 -0.50 9.34
CA LEU A 64 -10.01 -1.03 8.39
C LEU A 64 -8.75 -1.51 9.11
N GLU A 65 -8.19 -2.60 8.60
CA GLU A 65 -6.83 -2.99 8.95
C GLU A 65 -5.82 -2.03 8.35
N LYS A 66 -4.83 -1.65 9.16
CA LYS A 66 -3.77 -0.75 8.74
C LYS A 66 -2.76 -1.52 7.90
N LEU A 67 -2.52 -1.07 6.67
CA LEU A 67 -1.48 -1.62 5.79
C LEU A 67 -0.08 -1.36 6.34
N GLY A 68 0.13 -0.18 6.92
CA GLY A 68 1.38 0.17 7.57
C GLY A 68 1.46 1.66 7.94
N ARG A 69 2.66 2.08 8.33
CA ARG A 69 2.95 3.46 8.73
C ARG A 69 4.25 3.94 8.10
N ILE A 70 4.19 5.06 7.40
CA ILE A 70 5.35 5.78 6.89
C ILE A 70 5.77 6.79 7.96
N SER A 71 6.92 6.58 8.58
CA SER A 71 7.43 7.45 9.64
C SER A 71 8.87 7.89 9.38
N SER A 72 9.10 9.20 9.46
CA SER A 72 10.43 9.79 9.44
C SER A 72 10.46 11.06 10.29
N ALA A 73 11.60 11.76 10.29
CA ALA A 73 11.71 13.06 10.93
C ALA A 73 10.63 14.04 10.44
N TRP A 74 10.25 13.98 9.16
CA TRP A 74 9.34 14.96 8.53
C TRP A 74 7.96 14.40 8.14
N CYS A 75 7.77 13.08 8.09
CA CYS A 75 6.46 12.47 7.83
C CYS A 75 6.00 11.56 8.96
N ASP A 76 4.68 11.43 9.08
CA ASP A 76 4.01 10.46 9.94
C ASP A 76 2.63 10.22 9.34
N THR A 77 2.45 9.06 8.72
CA THR A 77 1.26 8.74 7.94
C THR A 77 0.92 7.27 8.07
N ASP A 78 -0.32 6.99 8.47
CA ASP A 78 -0.86 5.63 8.43
C ASP A 78 -1.56 5.41 7.09
N VAL A 79 -1.44 4.20 6.56
CA VAL A 79 -1.97 3.80 5.25
C VAL A 79 -3.02 2.70 5.44
N TYR A 80 -4.15 2.87 4.77
CA TYR A 80 -5.27 1.92 4.74
C TYR A 80 -5.70 1.67 3.29
N ALA A 81 -6.42 0.58 3.05
CA ALA A 81 -7.03 0.31 1.76
C ALA A 81 -8.39 -0.35 1.90
N VAL A 82 -9.20 -0.17 0.86
CA VAL A 82 -10.43 -0.93 0.57
C VAL A 82 -10.55 -1.09 -0.94
N TYR A 83 -11.35 -2.05 -1.40
CA TYR A 83 -11.56 -2.26 -2.83
C TYR A 83 -13.03 -2.47 -3.21
N THR A 84 -13.41 -2.04 -4.41
CA THR A 84 -14.61 -2.50 -5.12
C THR A 84 -14.16 -3.27 -6.36
N PRO A 85 -15.05 -3.95 -7.11
CA PRO A 85 -14.63 -4.60 -8.35
C PRO A 85 -13.97 -3.66 -9.36
N GLU A 86 -14.27 -2.36 -9.31
CA GLU A 86 -13.78 -1.35 -10.24
C GLU A 86 -12.66 -0.47 -9.69
N THR A 87 -12.41 -0.49 -8.37
CA THR A 87 -11.51 0.48 -7.75
C THR A 87 -10.70 -0.08 -6.58
N LEU A 88 -9.47 0.39 -6.46
CA LEU A 88 -8.69 0.32 -5.22
C LEU A 88 -8.68 1.72 -4.59
N THR A 89 -9.16 1.83 -3.36
CA THR A 89 -9.14 3.09 -2.61
C THR A 89 -8.12 3.03 -1.50
N LEU A 90 -7.13 3.91 -1.55
CA LEU A 90 -6.10 4.08 -0.52
C LEU A 90 -6.42 5.30 0.34
N LEU A 91 -6.26 5.16 1.67
CA LEU A 91 -6.49 6.23 2.62
C LEU A 91 -5.23 6.51 3.42
N PHE A 92 -4.90 7.79 3.53
CA PHE A 92 -3.68 8.27 4.16
C PHE A 92 -4.04 9.23 5.28
N LYS A 93 -3.81 8.81 6.53
CA LYS A 93 -4.03 9.66 7.71
C LYS A 93 -2.78 10.50 7.96
N LEU A 94 -2.83 11.77 7.61
CA LEU A 94 -1.65 12.65 7.57
C LEU A 94 -1.50 13.41 8.89
N ARG A 95 -0.39 13.18 9.61
CA ARG A 95 -0.08 13.90 10.87
C ARG A 95 1.00 14.96 10.72
N LYS A 96 1.71 14.97 9.59
CA LYS A 96 2.76 15.95 9.27
C LYS A 96 2.62 16.45 7.83
N PRO A 97 3.21 17.63 7.50
CA PRO A 97 3.13 18.21 6.15
C PRO A 97 3.83 17.37 5.06
N VAL A 98 3.03 16.62 4.31
CA VAL A 98 3.44 15.92 3.08
C VAL A 98 3.08 16.77 1.88
N GLN A 99 3.99 16.98 0.92
CA GLN A 99 3.68 17.77 -0.27
C GLN A 99 3.20 16.92 -1.44
N ARG A 100 3.76 15.71 -1.62
CA ARG A 100 3.32 14.82 -2.69
C ARG A 100 3.21 13.40 -2.19
N LEU A 101 2.18 12.71 -2.64
CA LEU A 101 1.97 11.29 -2.44
C LEU A 101 2.02 10.59 -3.79
N PHE A 102 2.74 9.47 -3.84
CA PHE A 102 2.73 8.55 -4.97
C PHE A 102 2.25 7.20 -4.48
N ALA A 103 1.28 6.64 -5.18
CA ALA A 103 0.79 5.29 -4.97
C ALA A 103 0.72 4.52 -6.30
N PRO A 104 1.89 4.17 -6.88
CA PRO A 104 1.93 3.17 -7.92
C PRO A 104 1.24 1.87 -7.51
N VAL A 105 0.38 1.37 -8.40
CA VAL A 105 -0.38 0.12 -8.26
C VAL A 105 -0.10 -0.77 -9.46
N ASP A 106 0.18 -2.04 -9.21
CA ASP A 106 0.24 -3.12 -10.19
C ASP A 106 -0.99 -4.01 -9.94
N PHE A 107 -1.92 -4.03 -10.90
CA PHE A 107 -3.21 -4.70 -10.73
C PHE A 107 -3.16 -6.21 -10.99
N ASN A 108 -2.12 -6.74 -11.62
CA ASN A 108 -1.92 -8.18 -11.79
C ASN A 108 -1.00 -8.78 -10.74
N ASN A 109 -0.27 -7.94 -9.99
CA ASN A 109 0.67 -8.38 -8.96
C ASN A 109 1.71 -9.36 -9.55
N ASP A 110 2.13 -9.11 -10.79
CA ASP A 110 3.12 -9.90 -11.54
C ASP A 110 4.48 -9.18 -11.64
N GLY A 111 4.58 -7.96 -11.11
CA GLY A 111 5.82 -7.22 -10.94
C GLY A 111 5.81 -5.88 -11.68
N TRP A 112 6.67 -4.98 -11.22
CA TRP A 112 6.85 -3.70 -11.90
C TRP A 112 7.40 -3.93 -13.32
N PHE A 113 6.88 -3.18 -14.31
CA PHE A 113 7.29 -3.20 -15.73
C PHE A 113 6.71 -4.33 -16.63
N VAL A 114 5.79 -5.16 -16.14
CA VAL A 114 5.14 -6.20 -16.95
C VAL A 114 3.73 -5.75 -17.35
N GLY A 115 3.44 -5.59 -18.64
CA GLY A 115 2.07 -5.32 -19.10
C GLY A 115 1.66 -3.84 -19.18
N SER A 116 0.36 -3.58 -19.09
CA SER A 116 -0.28 -2.25 -19.22
C SER A 116 -1.30 -2.01 -18.11
N ASP A 117 -1.13 -2.72 -16.99
CA ASP A 117 -2.01 -2.77 -15.84
C ASP A 117 -1.45 -1.99 -14.65
N GLN A 118 -0.29 -1.33 -14.80
CA GLN A 118 0.22 -0.42 -13.78
C GLN A 118 -0.44 0.96 -13.86
N VAL A 119 -0.85 1.48 -12.70
CA VAL A 119 -1.35 2.85 -12.56
C VAL A 119 -0.46 3.62 -11.59
N TYR A 120 0.07 4.76 -12.06
CA TYR A 120 0.98 5.61 -11.30
C TYR A 120 0.20 6.75 -10.62
N ALA A 121 -0.71 6.40 -9.72
CA ALA A 121 -1.55 7.38 -9.03
C ALA A 121 -0.71 8.33 -8.17
N SER A 122 -1.05 9.62 -8.20
CA SER A 122 -0.40 10.61 -7.34
C SER A 122 -1.31 11.77 -6.97
N ALA A 123 -1.00 12.41 -5.85
CA ALA A 123 -1.67 13.62 -5.39
C ALA A 123 -0.68 14.63 -4.83
N GLU A 124 -0.94 15.90 -5.13
CA GLU A 124 -0.17 17.03 -4.64
C GLU A 124 -0.96 17.81 -3.60
N LEU A 125 -0.29 18.14 -2.51
CA LEU A 125 -0.85 18.79 -1.35
C LEU A 125 -0.12 20.10 -1.06
N GLU A 126 -0.89 21.10 -0.66
CA GLU A 126 -0.39 22.35 -0.08
C GLU A 126 -0.78 22.40 1.39
N TRP A 127 0.18 22.75 2.25
CA TRP A 127 -0.05 22.93 3.68
C TRP A 127 0.07 24.42 4.04
N PRO A 128 -1.05 25.12 4.26
CA PRO A 128 -1.02 26.47 4.79
C PRO A 128 -0.39 26.48 6.20
N ALA A 129 0.30 27.58 6.55
CA ALA A 129 1.07 27.70 7.79
C ALA A 129 0.27 27.44 9.09
N ALA A 130 -1.06 27.51 9.06
CA ALA A 130 -1.94 27.23 10.19
C ALA A 130 -3.20 26.44 9.80
N GLY A 131 -3.12 25.59 8.76
CA GLY A 131 -4.29 25.00 8.13
C GLY A 131 -4.25 23.49 7.93
N GLN A 132 -5.42 22.98 7.54
CA GLN A 132 -5.58 21.65 6.94
C GLN A 132 -4.93 21.62 5.55
N PRO A 133 -4.42 20.46 5.11
CA PRO A 133 -3.91 20.31 3.75
C PRO A 133 -4.99 20.62 2.72
N ARG A 134 -4.55 21.12 1.58
CA ARG A 134 -5.38 21.38 0.40
C ARG A 134 -4.87 20.56 -0.76
N LEU A 135 -5.79 19.95 -1.51
CA LEU A 135 -5.45 19.24 -2.73
C LEU A 135 -5.14 20.26 -3.82
N ARG A 136 -3.94 20.19 -4.39
CA ARG A 136 -3.50 21.02 -5.52
C ARG A 136 -3.79 20.36 -6.86
N GLY A 137 -3.68 19.03 -6.90
CA GLY A 137 -3.94 18.23 -8.07
C GLY A 137 -3.82 16.75 -7.78
N ALA A 138 -4.35 15.94 -8.68
CA ALA A 138 -4.22 14.50 -8.67
C ALA A 138 -4.03 14.00 -10.11
N GLN A 139 -3.32 12.88 -10.26
CA GLN A 139 -3.07 12.25 -11.55
C GLN A 139 -3.41 10.77 -11.46
N LEU A 140 -4.15 10.27 -12.46
CA LEU A 140 -4.55 8.86 -12.58
C LEU A 140 -5.32 8.31 -11.36
N CYS A 141 -5.99 9.19 -10.62
CA CYS A 141 -6.89 8.84 -9.52
C CYS A 141 -7.88 9.97 -9.23
N GLU A 142 -9.02 9.64 -8.62
CA GLU A 142 -9.87 10.60 -7.92
C GLU A 142 -9.28 10.82 -6.51
N ALA A 143 -9.10 12.08 -6.11
CA ALA A 143 -8.53 12.40 -4.80
C ALA A 143 -9.41 13.37 -4.01
N ALA A 144 -9.48 13.16 -2.70
CA ALA A 144 -10.23 14.03 -1.78
C ALA A 144 -9.52 14.16 -0.43
N ILE A 145 -9.71 15.29 0.23
CA ILE A 145 -9.26 15.50 1.61
C ILE A 145 -10.49 15.53 2.51
N LEU A 146 -10.51 14.63 3.48
CA LEU A 146 -11.54 14.55 4.50
C LEU A 146 -10.97 15.13 5.80
N ALA A 147 -11.65 16.12 6.36
CA ALA A 147 -11.33 16.63 7.69
C ALA A 147 -11.89 15.66 8.73
N GLN A 148 -11.04 15.13 9.62
CA GLN A 148 -11.47 14.20 10.67
C GLN A 148 -10.90 14.57 12.04
N ALA A 149 -11.58 14.07 13.08
CA ALA A 149 -11.08 14.09 14.44
C ALA A 149 -9.81 13.20 14.53
N GLY A 150 -8.65 13.82 14.72
CA GLY A 150 -7.35 13.12 14.77
C GLY A 150 -6.44 13.34 13.56
N GLY A 151 -6.88 14.10 12.56
CA GLY A 151 -6.05 14.56 11.46
C GLY A 151 -6.74 14.45 10.10
N PRO A 152 -6.25 15.17 9.08
CA PRO A 152 -6.77 15.06 7.72
C PRO A 152 -6.49 13.68 7.12
N ILE A 153 -7.46 13.18 6.36
CA ILE A 153 -7.31 11.98 5.54
C ILE A 153 -7.30 12.36 4.08
N LEU A 154 -6.23 11.99 3.39
CA LEU A 154 -6.22 12.00 1.93
C LEU A 154 -6.75 10.64 1.44
N LEU A 155 -7.78 10.66 0.63
CA LEU A 155 -8.32 9.51 -0.07
C LEU A 155 -7.84 9.56 -1.52
N LEU A 156 -7.29 8.46 -2.02
CA LEU A 156 -7.02 8.23 -3.43
C LEU A 156 -7.82 7.02 -3.92
N LYS A 157 -8.75 7.25 -4.84
CA LYS A 157 -9.54 6.22 -5.51
C LYS A 157 -8.97 5.99 -6.91
N ILE A 158 -8.47 4.79 -7.12
CA ILE A 158 -7.71 4.39 -8.31
C ILE A 158 -8.56 3.38 -9.07
N SER A 159 -8.94 3.73 -10.30
CA SER A 159 -9.75 2.85 -11.15
C SER A 159 -8.91 1.71 -11.70
N VAL A 160 -9.50 0.52 -11.72
CA VAL A 160 -8.95 -0.64 -12.42
C VAL A 160 -8.84 -0.30 -13.92
N PRO A 161 -7.69 -0.54 -14.57
CA PRO A 161 -7.53 -0.31 -16.00
C PRO A 161 -8.58 -1.10 -16.82
N ALA A 162 -9.12 -0.48 -17.87
CA ALA A 162 -10.16 -1.11 -18.71
C ALA A 162 -9.71 -2.43 -19.38
N ALA A 163 -8.41 -2.63 -19.55
CA ALA A 163 -7.83 -3.86 -20.08
C ALA A 163 -7.80 -5.02 -19.07
N ARG A 164 -8.22 -4.79 -17.83
CA ARG A 164 -8.08 -5.73 -16.70
C ARG A 164 -9.47 -6.16 -16.23
N GLU A 165 -9.58 -7.40 -15.80
CA GLU A 165 -10.81 -7.90 -15.17
C GLU A 165 -11.15 -7.15 -13.87
N PRO A 166 -12.43 -7.06 -13.49
CA PRO A 166 -12.80 -6.50 -12.18
C PRO A 166 -12.08 -7.21 -11.03
N LEU A 167 -11.74 -6.45 -9.99
CA LEU A 167 -11.19 -6.97 -8.73
C LEU A 167 -12.17 -7.96 -8.10
N ARG A 168 -11.65 -9.09 -7.64
CA ARG A 168 -12.44 -10.15 -7.00
C ARG A 168 -11.72 -10.69 -5.78
N PRO A 169 -12.46 -11.20 -4.79
CA PRO A 169 -11.85 -11.93 -3.70
C PRO A 169 -10.94 -13.07 -4.19
N GLY A 170 -9.85 -13.33 -3.48
CA GLY A 170 -8.82 -14.30 -3.83
C GLY A 170 -7.77 -13.80 -4.83
N SER A 171 -8.01 -12.67 -5.52
CA SER A 171 -6.98 -12.00 -6.33
C SER A 171 -6.04 -11.16 -5.46
N SER A 172 -4.91 -10.72 -6.02
CA SER A 172 -3.97 -9.82 -5.35
C SER A 172 -3.59 -8.65 -6.24
N VAL A 173 -3.26 -7.52 -5.63
CA VAL A 173 -2.72 -6.32 -6.28
C VAL A 173 -1.47 -5.86 -5.53
N ALA A 174 -0.47 -5.36 -6.24
CA ALA A 174 0.74 -4.82 -5.62
C ALA A 174 0.67 -3.29 -5.51
N VAL A 175 1.16 -2.73 -4.41
CA VAL A 175 1.30 -1.28 -4.25
C VAL A 175 2.69 -0.89 -3.77
N CYS A 176 3.16 0.26 -4.25
CA CYS A 176 4.39 0.90 -3.79
C CYS A 176 4.08 2.34 -3.36
N VAL A 177 3.86 2.56 -2.07
CA VAL A 177 3.49 3.89 -1.55
C VAL A 177 4.74 4.65 -1.11
N ARG A 178 4.85 5.91 -1.54
CA ARG A 178 5.86 6.85 -1.05
C ARG A 178 5.33 8.27 -0.91
N LEU A 179 5.96 9.01 0.00
CA LEU A 179 5.68 10.40 0.30
C LEU A 179 6.89 11.26 -0.05
N GLU A 180 6.66 12.50 -0.47
CA GLU A 180 7.69 13.50 -0.73
C GLU A 180 7.38 14.81 0.02
N ASN A 181 8.43 15.47 0.53
CA ASN A 181 8.33 16.72 1.27
C ASN A 181 8.55 18.00 0.43
N GLY A 182 8.75 17.87 -0.88
CA GLY A 182 9.02 19.00 -1.78
C GLY A 182 10.45 19.52 -1.84
N ARG A 183 11.35 18.91 -1.06
CA ARG A 183 12.78 19.22 -1.03
C ARG A 183 13.61 18.02 -1.46
N GLY A 184 13.02 17.12 -2.25
CA GLY A 184 13.64 15.90 -2.73
C GLY A 184 13.83 14.80 -1.67
N ARG A 185 13.24 14.94 -0.46
CA ARG A 185 13.25 13.84 0.53
C ARG A 185 12.04 12.96 0.33
N VAL A 186 12.29 11.67 0.28
CA VAL A 186 11.28 10.63 0.06
C VAL A 186 11.25 9.67 1.24
N ALA A 187 10.06 9.23 1.62
CA ALA A 187 9.85 8.17 2.61
C ALA A 187 8.88 7.14 2.03
N PHE A 188 9.15 5.86 2.26
CA PHE A 188 8.41 4.75 1.65
C PHE A 188 7.66 3.96 2.73
N LEU A 189 6.58 3.29 2.32
CA LEU A 189 5.85 2.34 3.18
C LEU A 189 6.64 1.07 3.48
N LEU A 190 7.39 0.61 2.48
CA LEU A 190 8.32 -0.51 2.54
C LEU A 190 9.67 -0.07 1.97
N ASP A 191 10.68 -0.93 1.94
CA ASP A 191 11.93 -0.55 1.30
C ASP A 191 11.71 -0.16 -0.18
N PRO A 192 12.52 0.75 -0.77
CA PRO A 192 12.25 1.34 -2.09
C PRO A 192 12.10 0.36 -3.27
N TRP A 193 12.56 -0.87 -3.10
CA TRP A 193 12.52 -1.96 -4.08
C TRP A 193 11.42 -3.00 -3.78
N GLN A 194 10.65 -2.80 -2.71
CA GLN A 194 9.64 -3.75 -2.28
C GLN A 194 8.23 -3.32 -2.69
N LEU A 195 7.42 -4.33 -3.02
CA LEU A 195 6.00 -4.19 -3.28
C LEU A 195 5.22 -4.76 -2.10
N LEU A 196 4.18 -4.03 -1.67
CA LEU A 196 3.20 -4.57 -0.73
C LEU A 196 2.15 -5.32 -1.55
N SER A 197 2.04 -6.64 -1.37
CA SER A 197 0.99 -7.41 -2.01
C SER A 197 -0.27 -7.35 -1.15
N LEU A 198 -1.35 -6.86 -1.74
CA LEU A 198 -2.67 -6.75 -1.13
C LEU A 198 -3.54 -7.89 -1.63
N SER A 199 -3.88 -8.83 -0.76
CA SER A 199 -4.81 -9.90 -1.10
C SER A 199 -6.24 -9.49 -0.81
N LEU A 200 -7.09 -9.65 -1.80
CA LEU A 200 -8.48 -9.20 -1.75
C LEU A 200 -9.32 -10.27 -1.05
N SER A 201 -9.93 -9.91 0.07
CA SER A 201 -10.69 -10.84 0.92
C SER A 201 -12.19 -10.76 0.67
N GLU A 202 -12.93 -11.85 0.94
CA GLU A 202 -14.41 -11.85 0.83
C GLU A 202 -15.09 -11.06 1.96
N SER A 203 -14.41 -10.84 3.07
CA SER A 203 -14.99 -10.25 4.29
C SER A 203 -14.04 -9.24 4.92
N GLY A 204 -14.55 -8.07 5.30
CA GLY A 204 -13.78 -7.05 6.03
C GLY A 204 -13.42 -7.37 7.48
N ALA A 205 -13.58 -8.63 7.90
CA ALA A 205 -13.14 -9.09 9.20
C ALA A 205 -11.70 -9.63 9.10
N PRO A 206 -10.81 -9.28 10.05
CA PRO A 206 -9.44 -9.75 10.04
C PRO A 206 -9.43 -11.27 10.16
N GLN A 207 -9.00 -11.97 9.11
CA GLN A 207 -8.50 -13.33 9.27
C GLN A 207 -7.16 -13.21 10.00
N ARG A 208 -7.19 -13.39 11.33
CA ARG A 208 -5.96 -13.71 12.05
C ARG A 208 -5.35 -14.91 11.34
N SER A 209 -4.16 -14.75 10.79
CA SER A 209 -3.35 -15.86 10.33
C SER A 209 -3.08 -16.77 11.54
N GLU A 210 -3.88 -17.82 11.69
CA GLU A 210 -3.56 -18.96 12.54
C GLU A 210 -2.45 -19.76 11.85
N GLN A 211 -1.24 -19.20 11.80
CA GLN A 211 -0.02 -19.94 11.51
C GLN A 211 1.08 -19.48 12.46
N ALA A 212 0.85 -19.68 13.75
CA ALA A 212 1.90 -19.62 14.77
C ALA A 212 1.54 -20.47 16.01
N LYS A 213 1.03 -21.70 15.82
CA LYS A 213 0.99 -22.72 16.88
C LYS A 213 1.01 -24.13 16.29
N GLU A 214 2.16 -24.56 15.79
CA GLU A 214 2.49 -25.99 15.78
C GLU A 214 4.01 -26.23 15.64
N VAL A 215 4.80 -25.68 16.57
CA VAL A 215 6.13 -26.25 16.89
C VAL A 215 6.35 -26.08 18.40
N ALA A 216 5.67 -26.91 19.18
CA ALA A 216 6.04 -27.23 20.55
C ALA A 216 5.42 -28.60 20.89
N GLY A 217 6.03 -29.64 20.34
CA GLY A 217 5.85 -31.05 20.69
C GLY A 217 7.21 -31.71 20.61
#